data_AF-A0A979GV04-F1
#
_entry.id   AF-A0A979GV04-F1
#
_cell.length_a   1.000
_cell.length_b   1.000
_cell.length_c   1.000
_cell.angle_alpha   90.00
_cell.angle_beta   90.00
_cell.angle_gamma   90.00
#
_symmetry.space_group_name_H-M   'P 1'
#
loop_
_entity.id
_entity.type
_entity.pdbx_description
1 polymer ?
#
loop_
_entity_poly.entity_id
_entity_poly.type
_entity_poly.pdbx_seq_one_letter_code
_entity_poly.pdbx_strand_id
1 'polypeptide(L)'
;MKKVILGSFTLILFSSAILLFQISCQKSADAQAGNGNGTYTLPPATRATLGGVIVGDGLAVSNTGVLSVDPAAGSATQLNKIVFSKYDVDKGNEIWLMNYDGTGQTKVNITLPAGVEIDGDAHLSPDGKKLFFVGIDTKATANKDDIYSCDVDGKNLKKIYDMPASNGHTNLSGVY
;
A
#
# COMPACT_ATOMS: atom_id res chain seq x y z
N MET A 1 22.85 34.97 -56.18
CA MET A 1 23.59 33.78 -55.68
C MET A 1 23.84 33.81 -54.17
N LYS A 2 24.37 34.90 -53.57
CA LYS A 2 24.64 34.97 -52.11
C LYS A 2 23.43 34.69 -51.19
N LYS A 3 22.22 35.16 -51.53
CA LYS A 3 21.00 34.95 -50.71
C LYS A 3 20.51 33.50 -50.69
N VAL A 4 20.72 32.76 -51.77
CA VAL A 4 20.34 31.34 -51.87
C VAL A 4 21.31 30.48 -51.05
N ILE A 5 22.60 30.78 -51.11
CA ILE A 5 23.63 30.10 -50.32
C ILE A 5 23.41 30.30 -48.81
N LEU A 6 23.00 31.51 -48.40
CA LEU A 6 22.71 31.81 -47.00
C LEU A 6 21.50 31.00 -46.48
N GLY A 7 20.45 30.85 -47.29
CA GLY A 7 19.29 30.02 -46.93
C GLY A 7 19.64 28.53 -46.77
N SER A 8 20.45 27.98 -47.69
CA SER A 8 20.93 26.60 -47.59
C SER A 8 21.78 26.38 -46.33
N PHE A 9 22.64 27.34 -45.98
CA PHE A 9 23.48 27.23 -44.78
C PHE A 9 22.65 27.23 -43.50
N THR A 10 21.63 28.09 -43.41
CA THR A 10 20.71 28.11 -42.26
C THR A 10 19.94 26.80 -42.11
N LEU A 11 19.50 26.19 -43.21
CA LEU A 11 18.79 24.91 -43.18
C LEU A 11 19.69 23.76 -42.68
N ILE A 12 20.95 23.76 -43.10
CA ILE A 12 21.95 22.77 -42.65
C ILE A 12 22.22 22.91 -41.15
N LEU A 13 22.38 24.15 -40.66
CA LEU A 13 22.59 24.41 -39.24
C LEU A 13 21.37 23.97 -38.40
N PHE A 14 20.15 24.25 -38.89
CA PHE A 14 18.93 23.83 -38.21
C PHE A 14 18.79 22.30 -38.17
N SER A 15 19.07 21.61 -39.29
CA SER A 15 19.08 20.15 -39.35
C SER A 15 20.12 19.54 -38.41
N SER A 16 21.32 20.14 -38.34
CA SER A 16 22.39 19.72 -37.43
C SER A 16 22.01 19.90 -35.96
N ALA A 17 21.34 21.00 -35.61
CA ALA A 17 20.86 21.26 -34.25
C ALA A 17 19.80 20.24 -33.81
N ILE A 18 18.89 19.86 -34.71
CA ILE A 18 17.92 18.78 -34.45
C ILE A 18 18.65 17.47 -34.18
N LEU A 19 19.65 17.11 -35.01
CA LEU A 19 20.42 15.89 -34.81
C LEU A 19 21.12 15.85 -33.44
N LEU A 20 21.73 16.96 -33.04
CA LEU A 20 22.40 17.08 -31.73
C LEU A 20 21.41 17.00 -30.57
N PHE A 21 20.22 17.57 -30.71
CA PHE A 21 19.16 17.47 -29.70
C PHE A 21 18.64 16.02 -29.58
N GLN A 22 18.47 15.32 -30.70
CA GLN A 22 18.09 13.89 -30.69
C GLN A 22 19.13 13.02 -29.99
N ILE A 23 20.42 13.33 -30.16
CA ILE A 23 21.52 12.62 -29.48
C ILE A 23 21.53 12.93 -27.98
N SER A 24 21.30 14.19 -27.57
CA SER A 24 21.36 14.56 -26.14
C SER A 24 20.18 14.05 -25.30
N CYS A 25 19.02 13.82 -25.92
CA CYS A 25 17.85 13.25 -25.25
C CYS A 25 17.95 11.73 -25.03
N GLN A 26 18.98 11.05 -25.55
CA GLN A 26 19.23 9.65 -25.24
C GLN A 26 19.87 9.53 -23.84
N LYS A 27 19.03 9.49 -22.82
CA LYS A 27 19.43 9.06 -21.47
C LYS A 27 19.92 7.61 -21.58
N SER A 28 21.23 7.41 -21.50
CA SER A 28 21.82 6.07 -21.48
C SER A 28 21.42 5.40 -20.16
N ALA A 29 20.65 4.32 -20.26
CA ALA A 29 20.43 3.38 -19.17
C ALA A 29 21.43 2.25 -19.36
N ASP A 30 22.57 2.34 -18.68
CA ASP A 30 23.54 1.25 -18.66
C ASP A 30 22.92 0.08 -17.89
N ALA A 31 22.75 -1.05 -18.56
CA ALA A 31 22.30 -2.28 -17.92
C ALA A 31 23.35 -2.76 -16.92
N GLN A 32 22.91 -3.41 -15.83
CA GLN A 32 23.80 -4.20 -14.98
C GLN A 32 24.49 -5.25 -15.87
N ALA A 33 25.82 -5.29 -15.83
CA ALA A 33 26.62 -6.19 -16.64
C ALA A 33 26.12 -7.63 -16.48
N GLY A 34 25.45 -8.14 -17.52
CA GLY A 34 25.32 -9.57 -17.69
C GLY A 34 26.72 -10.18 -17.76
N ASN A 35 26.82 -11.49 -17.50
CA ASN A 35 28.06 -12.27 -17.49
C ASN A 35 28.83 -12.32 -18.85
N GLY A 36 28.63 -11.36 -19.75
CA GLY A 36 29.29 -11.20 -21.04
C GLY A 36 29.65 -9.73 -21.31
N ASN A 37 30.88 -9.53 -21.78
CA ASN A 37 31.59 -8.27 -22.00
C ASN A 37 31.05 -7.45 -23.20
N GLY A 38 29.76 -7.08 -23.20
CA GLY A 38 29.14 -6.30 -24.27
C GLY A 38 28.24 -5.18 -23.73
N THR A 39 28.46 -3.95 -24.21
CA THR A 39 27.57 -2.81 -23.97
C THR A 39 26.28 -3.01 -24.76
N TYR A 40 25.23 -3.49 -24.11
CA TYR A 40 23.89 -3.59 -24.68
C TYR A 40 23.06 -2.38 -24.24
N THR A 41 22.71 -1.50 -25.18
CA THR A 41 21.79 -0.39 -24.93
C THR A 41 20.35 -0.90 -25.05
N LEU A 42 19.62 -0.87 -23.93
CA LEU A 42 18.23 -1.33 -23.89
C LEU A 42 17.32 -0.35 -24.67
N PRO A 43 16.53 -0.82 -25.65
CA PRO A 43 15.56 0.03 -26.33
C PRO A 43 14.44 0.45 -25.36
N PRO A 44 13.91 1.68 -25.48
CA PRO A 44 12.72 2.09 -24.73
C PRO A 44 11.54 1.15 -25.00
N ALA A 45 10.83 0.74 -23.95
CA ALA A 45 9.62 -0.06 -24.09
C ALA A 45 8.56 0.73 -24.88
N THR A 46 7.89 0.07 -25.82
CA THR A 46 6.73 0.61 -26.54
C THR A 46 5.50 -0.27 -26.28
N ARG A 47 4.31 0.15 -26.75
CA ARG A 47 3.09 -0.68 -26.66
C ARG A 47 3.20 -2.01 -27.42
N ALA A 48 4.17 -2.16 -28.32
CA ALA A 48 4.36 -3.33 -29.16
C ALA A 48 5.74 -4.00 -29.00
N THR A 49 6.64 -3.43 -28.19
CA THR A 49 8.02 -3.91 -28.03
C THR A 49 8.42 -3.82 -26.57
N LEU A 50 8.78 -4.95 -25.98
CA LEU A 50 9.31 -4.99 -24.61
C LEU A 50 10.65 -4.24 -24.58
N GLY A 51 10.78 -3.29 -23.67
CA GLY A 51 12.06 -2.66 -23.31
C GLY A 51 12.60 -3.28 -22.03
N GLY A 52 13.83 -2.91 -21.67
CA GLY A 52 14.40 -3.32 -20.39
C GLY A 52 13.67 -2.70 -19.20
N VAL A 53 13.54 -3.46 -18.12
CA VAL A 53 13.07 -2.97 -16.82
C VAL A 53 14.19 -3.18 -15.82
N ILE A 54 14.51 -2.15 -15.03
CA ILE A 54 15.35 -2.31 -13.84
C ILE A 54 14.45 -2.88 -12.75
N VAL A 55 14.72 -4.10 -12.33
CA VAL A 55 13.96 -4.79 -11.29
C VAL A 55 14.40 -4.24 -9.94
N GLY A 56 13.50 -3.53 -9.26
CA GLY A 56 13.71 -3.05 -7.90
C GLY A 56 13.40 -4.12 -6.85
N ASP A 57 13.67 -3.79 -5.59
CA ASP A 57 13.32 -4.65 -4.45
C ASP A 57 11.82 -4.99 -4.47
N GLY A 58 11.48 -6.23 -4.16
CA GLY A 58 10.07 -6.66 -4.16
C GLY A 58 9.54 -7.14 -5.50
N LEU A 59 10.33 -7.12 -6.57
CA LEU A 59 9.92 -7.50 -7.91
C LEU A 59 10.79 -8.64 -8.45
N ALA A 60 10.19 -9.49 -9.29
CA ALA A 60 10.85 -10.56 -10.00
C ALA A 60 10.47 -10.53 -11.48
N VAL A 61 11.38 -10.93 -12.37
CA VAL A 61 11.12 -11.10 -13.80
C VAL A 61 11.30 -12.57 -14.17
N SER A 62 10.28 -13.18 -14.75
CA SER A 62 10.33 -14.57 -15.21
C SER A 62 11.28 -14.74 -16.40
N ASN A 63 11.63 -15.99 -16.72
CA ASN A 63 12.34 -16.33 -17.96
C ASN A 63 11.56 -15.99 -19.25
N THR A 64 10.25 -15.75 -19.15
CA THR A 64 9.38 -15.28 -20.24
C THR A 64 9.21 -13.75 -20.27
N GLY A 65 9.91 -13.01 -19.39
CA GLY A 65 9.87 -11.55 -19.35
C GLY A 65 8.64 -10.96 -18.65
N VAL A 66 7.92 -11.76 -17.85
CA VAL A 66 6.80 -11.26 -17.05
C VAL A 66 7.34 -10.66 -15.75
N LEU A 67 7.04 -9.38 -15.52
CA LEU A 67 7.30 -8.72 -14.24
C LEU A 67 6.18 -9.06 -13.24
N SER A 68 6.56 -9.54 -12.05
CA SER A 68 5.65 -9.81 -10.94
C SER A 68 6.23 -9.26 -9.64
N VAL A 69 5.40 -9.24 -8.59
CA VAL A 69 5.92 -9.17 -7.22
C VAL A 69 6.76 -10.40 -6.94
N ASP A 70 7.88 -10.21 -6.26
CA ASP A 70 8.70 -11.31 -5.76
C ASP A 70 7.97 -11.97 -4.57
N PRO A 71 7.54 -13.24 -4.68
CA PRO A 71 6.88 -13.93 -3.60
C PRO A 71 7.77 -14.07 -2.35
N ALA A 72 9.10 -14.02 -2.49
CA ALA A 72 10.05 -14.09 -1.39
C ALA A 72 10.30 -12.75 -0.69
N ALA A 73 10.01 -11.62 -1.35
CA ALA A 73 10.29 -10.27 -0.83
C ALA A 73 9.24 -9.74 0.17
N GLY A 74 8.47 -10.64 0.79
CA GLY A 74 7.37 -10.26 1.68
C GLY A 74 6.17 -9.79 0.88
N SER A 75 5.51 -10.73 0.18
CA SER A 75 4.20 -10.46 -0.40
C SER A 75 3.24 -10.00 0.70
N ALA A 76 2.53 -8.90 0.43
CA ALA A 76 1.29 -8.59 1.14
C ALA A 76 0.36 -9.79 0.95
N THR A 77 0.40 -10.71 1.91
CA THR A 77 -0.35 -11.94 1.84
C THR A 77 -1.76 -11.58 2.23
N GLN A 78 -2.68 -11.69 1.29
CA GLN A 78 -4.10 -11.50 1.60
C GLN A 78 -4.48 -12.51 2.68
N LEU A 79 -4.82 -12.00 3.86
CA LEU A 79 -5.13 -12.83 5.02
C LEU A 79 -6.37 -13.70 4.81
N ASN A 80 -7.20 -13.36 3.83
CA ASN A 80 -8.50 -13.97 3.56
C ASN A 80 -9.44 -13.93 4.76
N LYS A 81 -9.32 -12.89 5.59
CA LYS A 81 -10.11 -12.70 6.81
C LYS A 81 -10.95 -11.43 6.76
N ILE A 82 -12.11 -11.52 7.41
CA ILE A 82 -13.01 -10.43 7.72
C ILE A 82 -12.98 -10.24 9.23
N VAL A 83 -12.92 -8.98 9.67
CA VAL A 83 -13.28 -8.58 11.02
C VAL A 83 -14.65 -7.92 10.95
N PHE A 84 -15.54 -8.25 11.89
CA PHE A 84 -16.87 -7.65 11.97
C PHE A 84 -17.35 -7.57 13.42
N SER A 85 -18.25 -6.63 13.65
CA SER A 85 -18.91 -6.45 14.94
C SER A 85 -20.25 -7.18 14.95
N LYS A 86 -20.54 -7.88 16.05
CA LYS A 86 -21.84 -8.50 16.31
C LYS A 86 -22.43 -7.87 17.57
N TYR A 87 -23.63 -7.32 17.44
CA TYR A 87 -24.36 -6.78 18.58
C TYR A 87 -25.27 -7.83 19.20
N ASP A 88 -25.20 -7.97 20.53
CA ASP A 88 -26.08 -8.79 21.36
C ASP A 88 -26.64 -7.91 22.48
N VAL A 89 -27.97 -7.90 22.64
CA VAL A 89 -28.66 -7.01 23.60
C VAL A 89 -28.19 -7.23 25.04
N ASP A 90 -27.81 -8.47 25.39
CA ASP A 90 -27.38 -8.84 26.74
C ASP A 90 -25.87 -8.65 26.95
N LYS A 91 -25.07 -8.50 25.88
CA LYS A 91 -23.61 -8.49 25.93
C LYS A 91 -22.94 -7.25 25.32
N GLY A 92 -23.70 -6.40 24.65
CA GLY A 92 -23.18 -5.28 23.87
C GLY A 92 -22.52 -5.73 22.56
N ASN A 93 -21.62 -4.89 22.02
CA ASN A 93 -20.88 -5.22 20.81
C ASN A 93 -19.74 -6.21 21.10
N GLU A 94 -19.63 -7.21 20.24
CA GLU A 94 -18.55 -8.20 20.24
C GLU A 94 -17.78 -8.12 18.93
N ILE A 95 -16.48 -8.40 18.96
CA ILE A 95 -15.65 -8.45 17.75
C ILE A 95 -15.41 -9.90 17.34
N TRP A 96 -15.60 -10.16 16.05
CA TRP A 96 -15.54 -11.49 15.46
C TRP A 96 -14.64 -11.50 14.22
N LEU A 97 -14.10 -12.68 13.92
CA LEU A 97 -13.31 -12.97 12.74
C LEU A 97 -13.93 -14.11 11.96
N MET A 98 -13.80 -14.09 10.63
CA MET A 98 -14.13 -15.21 9.76
C MET A 98 -13.32 -15.18 8.46
N ASN A 99 -13.35 -16.28 7.72
CA ASN A 99 -12.80 -16.34 6.37
C ASN A 99 -13.72 -15.63 5.36
N TYR A 100 -13.21 -15.23 4.19
CA TYR A 100 -14.03 -14.61 3.13
C TYR A 100 -15.16 -15.50 2.60
N ASP A 101 -15.05 -16.81 2.72
CA ASP A 101 -16.12 -17.76 2.38
C ASP A 101 -17.18 -17.91 3.49
N GLY A 102 -17.06 -17.14 4.59
CA GLY A 102 -17.95 -17.18 5.74
C GLY A 102 -17.64 -18.28 6.75
N THR A 103 -16.67 -19.16 6.48
CA THR A 103 -16.27 -20.23 7.40
C THR A 103 -15.35 -19.72 8.51
N GLY A 104 -15.11 -20.55 9.54
CA GLY A 104 -14.13 -20.24 10.58
C GLY A 104 -14.51 -19.06 11.48
N GLN A 105 -15.81 -18.79 11.65
CA GLN A 105 -16.29 -17.76 12.55
C GLN A 105 -15.78 -18.00 13.99
N THR A 106 -15.11 -17.00 14.55
CA THR A 106 -14.57 -17.04 15.91
C THR A 106 -14.68 -15.68 16.59
N LYS A 107 -15.03 -15.70 17.88
CA LYS A 107 -15.06 -14.49 18.71
C LYS A 107 -13.66 -14.12 19.16
N VAL A 108 -13.32 -12.84 19.09
CA VAL A 108 -12.09 -12.31 19.69
C VAL A 108 -12.39 -11.93 21.13
N ASN A 109 -11.80 -12.65 22.09
CA ASN A 109 -12.03 -12.41 23.50
C ASN A 109 -11.07 -11.34 24.03
N ILE A 110 -11.60 -10.13 24.21
CA ILE A 110 -10.84 -8.96 24.67
C ILE A 110 -11.25 -8.67 26.12
N THR A 111 -10.27 -8.59 27.02
CA THR A 111 -10.50 -8.19 28.42
C THR A 111 -10.38 -6.67 28.53
N LEU A 112 -11.52 -5.99 28.70
CA LEU A 112 -11.57 -4.52 28.79
C LEU A 112 -11.41 -4.02 30.24
N PRO A 113 -10.94 -2.78 30.43
CA PRO A 113 -11.01 -2.10 31.73
C PRO A 113 -12.46 -1.96 32.21
N ALA A 114 -12.66 -1.93 33.53
CA ALA A 114 -13.98 -1.82 34.13
C ALA A 114 -14.68 -0.49 33.78
N GLY A 115 -15.87 -0.57 33.19
CA GLY A 115 -16.62 0.61 32.71
C GLY A 115 -16.26 1.03 31.28
N VAL A 116 -15.56 0.18 30.52
CA VAL A 116 -15.33 0.38 29.09
C VAL A 116 -16.08 -0.68 28.29
N GLU A 117 -16.81 -0.27 27.27
CA GLU A 117 -17.53 -1.14 26.33
C GLU A 117 -17.03 -0.93 24.89
N ILE A 118 -17.23 -1.92 24.03
CA ILE A 118 -16.91 -1.80 22.60
C ILE A 118 -18.06 -1.06 21.92
N ASP A 119 -17.75 -0.02 21.15
CA ASP A 119 -18.76 0.73 20.40
C ASP A 119 -19.01 0.12 19.01
N GLY A 120 -17.95 -0.42 18.38
CA GLY A 120 -18.01 -1.06 17.07
C GLY A 120 -16.75 -0.87 16.24
N ASP A 121 -16.91 -0.98 14.91
CA ASP A 121 -15.92 -0.61 13.89
C ASP A 121 -14.51 -1.15 14.13
N ALA A 122 -14.39 -2.47 14.26
CA ALA A 122 -13.10 -3.11 14.42
C ALA A 122 -12.35 -3.24 13.08
N HIS A 123 -11.05 -2.98 13.09
CA HIS A 123 -10.17 -3.04 11.92
C HIS A 123 -8.96 -3.94 12.18
N LEU A 124 -8.47 -4.61 11.13
CA LEU A 124 -7.24 -5.40 11.17
C LEU A 124 -6.06 -4.61 10.60
N SER A 125 -4.87 -4.82 11.16
CA SER A 125 -3.64 -4.40 10.49
C SER A 125 -3.45 -5.13 9.15
N PRO A 126 -2.70 -4.56 8.18
CA PRO A 126 -2.43 -5.21 6.90
C PRO A 126 -1.77 -6.59 7.01
N ASP A 127 -1.00 -6.83 8.08
CA ASP A 127 -0.38 -8.12 8.38
C ASP A 127 -1.27 -9.06 9.22
N GLY A 128 -2.47 -8.60 9.61
CA GLY A 128 -3.48 -9.37 10.33
C GLY A 128 -3.13 -9.72 11.77
N LYS A 129 -2.07 -9.12 12.32
CA LYS A 129 -1.60 -9.43 13.69
C LYS A 129 -2.23 -8.55 14.75
N LYS A 130 -2.70 -7.36 14.38
CA LYS A 130 -3.29 -6.38 15.29
C LYS A 130 -4.75 -6.10 14.92
N LEU A 131 -5.51 -5.81 15.95
CA LEU A 131 -6.88 -5.34 15.89
C LEU A 131 -6.93 -3.92 16.47
N PHE A 132 -7.74 -3.05 15.86
CA PHE A 132 -8.03 -1.70 16.33
C PHE A 132 -9.54 -1.52 16.47
N PHE A 133 -10.01 -0.87 17.52
CA PHE A 133 -11.43 -0.66 17.75
C PHE A 133 -11.67 0.55 18.67
N VAL A 134 -12.91 1.05 18.66
CA VAL A 134 -13.36 2.12 19.56
C VAL A 134 -13.91 1.53 20.85
N GLY A 135 -13.42 2.04 21.99
CA GLY A 135 -13.93 1.71 23.31
C GLY A 135 -14.52 2.95 23.99
N ILE A 136 -15.76 2.84 24.47
CA ILE A 136 -16.50 3.90 25.13
C ILE A 136 -16.42 3.76 26.65
N ASP A 137 -16.12 4.84 27.36
CA ASP A 137 -16.22 4.88 28.82
C ASP A 137 -17.68 5.11 29.23
N THR A 138 -18.35 4.07 29.73
CA THR A 138 -19.76 4.11 30.11
C THR A 138 -20.03 4.90 31.39
N LYS A 139 -18.99 5.34 32.09
CA LYS A 139 -19.08 6.16 33.31
C LYS A 139 -18.81 7.63 33.04
N ALA A 140 -18.35 7.98 31.85
CA ALA A 140 -18.07 9.37 31.50
C ALA A 140 -19.37 10.18 31.36
N THR A 141 -19.34 11.44 31.82
CA THR A 141 -20.47 12.36 31.71
C THR A 141 -20.54 13.08 30.36
N ALA A 142 -19.53 12.90 29.53
CA ALA A 142 -19.40 13.40 28.16
C ALA A 142 -18.78 12.30 27.29
N ASN A 143 -18.87 12.43 25.96
CA ASN A 143 -18.36 11.41 25.06
C ASN A 143 -16.87 11.17 25.27
N LYS A 144 -16.50 9.88 25.28
CA LYS A 144 -15.17 9.39 25.63
C LYS A 144 -14.88 8.13 24.84
N ASP A 145 -14.70 8.34 23.54
CA ASP A 145 -14.55 7.28 22.55
C ASP A 145 -13.05 7.11 22.27
N ASP A 146 -12.40 6.27 23.05
CA ASP A 146 -10.96 6.04 22.97
C ASP A 146 -10.64 5.00 21.89
N ILE A 147 -9.46 5.07 21.27
CA ILE A 147 -9.01 4.03 20.35
C ILE A 147 -8.11 3.05 21.09
N TYR A 148 -8.45 1.79 20.99
CA TYR A 148 -7.68 0.68 21.52
C TYR A 148 -7.06 -0.15 20.40
N SER A 149 -5.95 -0.80 20.73
CA SER A 149 -5.31 -1.83 19.92
C SER A 149 -5.09 -3.07 20.76
N CYS A 150 -5.15 -4.24 20.13
CA CYS A 150 -4.75 -5.51 20.75
C CYS A 150 -4.18 -6.45 19.68
N ASP A 151 -3.63 -7.58 20.09
CA ASP A 151 -3.33 -8.67 19.16
C ASP A 151 -4.64 -9.25 18.61
N VAL A 152 -4.57 -9.87 17.42
CA VAL A 152 -5.74 -10.47 16.76
C VAL A 152 -6.40 -11.59 17.57
N ASP A 153 -5.70 -12.15 18.57
CA ASP A 153 -6.23 -13.12 19.52
C ASP A 153 -6.88 -12.48 20.77
N GLY A 154 -6.93 -11.15 20.83
CA GLY A 154 -7.51 -10.35 21.90
C GLY A 154 -6.56 -10.01 23.06
N LYS A 155 -5.30 -10.45 23.00
CA LYS A 155 -4.30 -10.18 24.05
C LYS A 155 -3.59 -8.84 23.85
N ASN A 156 -2.78 -8.45 24.84
CA ASN A 156 -1.92 -7.26 24.76
C ASN A 156 -2.70 -5.97 24.42
N LEU A 157 -3.85 -5.79 25.08
CA LEU A 157 -4.68 -4.59 24.96
C LEU A 157 -3.89 -3.34 25.35
N LYS A 158 -4.00 -2.31 24.52
CA LYS A 158 -3.36 -1.02 24.70
C LYS A 158 -4.26 0.09 24.19
N LYS A 159 -4.54 1.09 25.03
CA LYS A 159 -5.11 2.36 24.59
C LYS A 159 -4.07 3.12 23.76
N ILE A 160 -4.41 3.52 22.53
CA ILE A 160 -3.52 4.24 21.62
C ILE A 160 -3.96 5.68 21.36
N TYR A 161 -5.22 6.00 21.64
CA TYR A 161 -5.74 7.36 21.64
C TYR A 161 -6.66 7.57 22.84
N ASP A 162 -6.46 8.66 23.55
CA ASP A 162 -7.25 9.08 24.70
C ASP A 162 -8.02 10.35 24.32
N MET A 163 -9.31 10.21 24.01
CA MET A 163 -10.14 11.30 23.49
C MET A 163 -10.40 12.33 24.60
N PRO A 164 -10.12 13.63 24.40
CA PRO A 164 -10.51 14.64 25.39
C PRO A 164 -12.03 14.64 25.58
N ALA A 165 -12.49 14.65 26.84
CA ALA A 165 -13.92 14.69 27.17
C ALA A 165 -14.56 15.92 26.51
N SER A 166 -15.45 15.67 25.56
CA SER A 166 -16.10 16.69 24.73
C SER A 166 -17.43 16.17 24.19
N ASN A 167 -18.13 16.99 23.41
CA ASN A 167 -19.37 16.57 22.74
C ASN A 167 -19.10 15.93 21.36
N GLY A 168 -17.84 15.64 21.01
CA GLY A 168 -17.47 14.97 19.76
C GLY A 168 -17.53 13.45 19.87
N HIS A 169 -17.26 12.74 18.76
CA HIS A 169 -17.12 11.28 18.74
C HIS A 169 -15.85 10.89 17.99
N THR A 170 -15.22 9.78 18.38
CA THR A 170 -14.12 9.19 17.62
C THR A 170 -14.66 8.11 16.71
N ASN A 171 -14.51 8.31 15.40
CA ASN A 171 -14.83 7.27 14.42
C ASN A 171 -13.54 6.64 13.91
N LEU A 172 -13.48 5.31 13.95
CA LEU A 172 -12.39 4.56 13.35
C LEU A 172 -12.76 4.24 11.90
N SER A 173 -12.35 5.13 10.99
CA SER A 173 -12.56 4.98 9.55
C SER A 173 -11.24 4.79 8.82
N GLY A 174 -11.22 3.88 7.86
CA GLY A 174 -10.07 3.63 6.98
C GLY A 174 -10.30 2.43 6.08
N VAL A 175 -9.75 2.49 4.87
CA VAL A 175 -9.63 1.33 3.97
C VAL A 175 -8.14 1.03 3.89
N TYR A 176 -7.73 -0.17 4.32
CA TYR A 176 -6.38 -0.69 4.12
C TYR A 176 -6.37 -1.61 2.91
#